data_AF-A0AAW0GAH6-F1
#
_entry.id   AF-A0AAW0GAH6-F1
#
_cell.length_a   1.000
_cell.length_b   1.000
_cell.length_c   1.000
_cell.angle_alpha   90.00
_cell.angle_beta   90.00
_cell.angle_gamma   90.00
#
_symmetry.space_group_name_H-M   'P 1'
#
loop_
_entity.id
_entity.type
_entity.pdbx_description
1 polymer ?
#
loop_
_entity_poly.entity_id
_entity_poly.type
_entity_poly.pdbx_seq_one_letter_code
_entity_poly.pdbx_strand_id
1 'polypeptide(L)'
;MGTPPRDFKLLMDSGSADLWVGGEACQSQDGGDCGNHVFLGAQSSSSFVDTKQQFQVTYGSGAVAGDIVTDDITVAGLTLAKHTFGVAAVESCPVLQ
;
A
#
# COMPACT_ATOMS: atom_id res chain seq x y z
N MET A 1 -1.86 -4.52 -9.43
CA MET A 1 -2.75 -4.88 -8.31
C MET A 1 -4.14 -4.34 -8.60
N GLY A 2 -5.15 -4.99 -8.05
CA GLY A 2 -6.55 -4.57 -8.16
C GLY A 2 -7.28 -5.10 -9.37
N THR A 3 -8.59 -4.83 -9.40
CA THR A 3 -9.50 -5.12 -10.52
C THR A 3 -10.21 -3.83 -10.96
N PRO A 4 -9.92 -3.26 -12.15
CA PRO A 4 -8.97 -3.76 -13.14
C PRO A 4 -7.50 -3.65 -12.67
N PRO A 5 -6.59 -4.49 -13.20
CA PRO A 5 -5.18 -4.44 -12.83
C PRO A 5 -4.52 -3.10 -13.14
N ARG A 6 -3.81 -2.55 -12.14
CA ARG A 6 -2.95 -1.36 -12.28
C ARG A 6 -1.51 -1.67 -11.94
N ASP A 7 -0.58 -0.96 -12.56
CA ASP A 7 0.87 -1.14 -12.31
C ASP A 7 1.33 -0.35 -11.09
N PHE A 8 2.11 -1.00 -10.24
CA PHE A 8 2.72 -0.40 -9.05
C PHE A 8 4.23 -0.57 -9.12
N LYS A 9 4.97 0.45 -8.68
CA LYS A 9 6.41 0.34 -8.46
C LYS A 9 6.63 -0.05 -7.00
N LEU A 10 7.28 -1.18 -6.79
CA LEU A 10 7.60 -1.69 -5.46
C LEU A 10 9.12 -1.75 -5.29
N LEU A 11 9.57 -1.49 -4.06
CA LEU A 11 10.91 -1.86 -3.66
C LEU A 11 10.92 -3.37 -3.35
N MET A 12 11.74 -4.13 -4.06
CA MET A 12 11.95 -5.54 -3.73
C MET A 12 12.93 -5.62 -2.56
N ASP A 13 12.39 -5.83 -1.37
CA ASP A 13 13.15 -5.95 -0.13
C ASP A 13 13.18 -7.42 0.34
N SER A 14 14.38 -7.94 0.55
CA SER A 14 14.58 -9.28 1.14
C SER A 14 14.85 -9.24 2.64
N GLY A 15 14.98 -8.04 3.21
CA GLY A 15 15.18 -7.79 4.64
C GLY A 15 13.89 -7.68 5.44
N SER A 16 12.73 -7.68 4.80
CA SER A 16 11.40 -7.63 5.42
C SER A 16 10.47 -8.71 4.84
N ALA A 17 9.39 -9.00 5.57
CA ALA A 17 8.36 -9.96 5.14
C ALA A 17 7.06 -9.28 4.66
N ASP A 18 6.97 -7.96 4.82
CA ASP A 18 5.74 -7.21 4.64
C ASP A 18 5.65 -6.59 3.24
N LEU A 19 4.52 -6.79 2.57
CA LEU A 19 4.14 -6.05 1.38
C LEU A 19 3.14 -4.96 1.78
N TRP A 20 3.32 -3.74 1.29
CA TRP A 20 2.33 -2.68 1.42
C TRP A 20 2.40 -1.69 0.24
N VAL A 21 1.30 -0.97 0.00
CA VAL A 21 1.20 0.13 -0.97
C VAL A 21 0.44 1.32 -0.38
N GLY A 22 0.50 2.49 -1.02
CA GLY A 22 -0.27 3.66 -0.60
C GLY A 22 -1.78 3.48 -0.77
N GLY A 23 -2.55 3.95 0.22
CA GLY A 23 -4.02 3.98 0.17
C GLY A 23 -4.59 5.24 -0.48
N GLU A 24 -5.80 5.15 -1.02
CA GLU A 24 -6.51 6.30 -1.65
C GLU A 24 -6.73 7.48 -0.71
N ALA A 25 -6.76 7.24 0.61
CA ALA A 25 -6.92 8.26 1.64
C ALA A 25 -5.62 8.51 2.42
N CYS A 26 -4.46 8.14 1.86
CA CYS A 26 -3.17 8.24 2.54
C CYS A 26 -2.78 9.70 2.81
N GLN A 27 -2.25 9.96 4.02
CA GLN A 27 -1.69 11.25 4.42
C GLN A 27 -0.23 11.13 4.86
N SER A 28 0.58 12.15 4.56
CA SER A 28 1.93 12.24 5.11
C SER A 28 1.88 12.53 6.61
N GLN A 29 2.77 11.93 7.39
CA GLN A 29 2.97 12.24 8.81
C GLN A 29 3.30 13.72 9.05
N ASP A 30 3.98 14.36 8.11
CA ASP A 30 4.36 15.78 8.17
C ASP A 30 3.26 16.71 7.63
N GLY A 31 2.09 16.16 7.28
CA GLY A 31 0.97 16.85 6.67
C GLY A 31 1.04 16.85 5.13
N GLY A 32 -0.14 16.90 4.50
CA GLY A 32 -0.29 16.83 3.05
C GLY A 32 -0.44 15.40 2.53
N ASP A 33 -0.26 15.25 1.22
CA ASP A 33 -0.50 14.00 0.51
C ASP A 33 0.72 13.06 0.60
N CYS A 34 0.50 11.75 0.44
CA CYS A 34 1.55 10.73 0.34
C CYS A 34 2.27 10.77 -1.03
N GLY A 35 2.67 11.95 -1.48
CA GLY A 35 3.39 12.14 -2.73
C GLY A 35 2.64 11.67 -3.99
N ASN A 36 3.42 11.32 -5.03
CA ASN A 36 2.89 10.90 -6.33
C ASN A 36 3.01 9.38 -6.49
N HIS A 37 2.18 8.66 -5.76
CA HIS A 37 2.08 7.20 -5.85
C HIS A 37 0.84 6.76 -6.64
N VAL A 38 0.90 5.53 -7.14
CA VAL A 38 -0.32 4.81 -7.53
C VAL A 38 -0.94 4.31 -6.24
N PHE A 39 -2.15 4.79 -5.93
CA PHE A 39 -2.87 4.41 -4.73
C PHE A 39 -3.86 3.26 -4.99
N LEU A 40 -4.09 2.44 -3.97
CA LEU A 40 -5.06 1.33 -3.99
C LEU A 40 -6.17 1.58 -2.95
N GLY A 41 -7.39 1.21 -3.32
CA GLY A 41 -8.53 1.26 -2.40
C GLY A 41 -9.82 0.81 -3.09
N ALA A 42 -10.93 0.99 -2.39
CA ALA A 42 -12.24 0.58 -2.86
C ALA A 42 -12.72 1.35 -4.10
N GLN A 43 -12.15 2.53 -4.40
CA GLN A 43 -12.53 3.29 -5.60
C GLN A 43 -11.79 2.79 -6.85
N SER A 44 -10.55 2.34 -6.70
CA SER A 44 -9.68 1.91 -7.80
C SER A 44 -9.71 0.42 -8.09
N SER A 45 -10.22 -0.40 -7.16
CA SER A 45 -10.26 -1.85 -7.30
C SER A 45 -11.57 -2.44 -6.80
N SER A 46 -12.27 -3.18 -7.67
CA SER A 46 -13.50 -3.91 -7.30
C SER A 46 -13.25 -5.19 -6.50
N SER A 47 -12.00 -5.66 -6.43
CA SER A 47 -11.57 -6.82 -5.64
C SER A 47 -10.97 -6.44 -4.29
N PHE A 48 -10.88 -5.14 -3.99
CA PHE A 48 -10.38 -4.63 -2.72
C PHE A 48 -11.33 -4.99 -1.56
N VAL A 49 -10.79 -5.61 -0.52
CA VAL A 49 -11.51 -5.90 0.72
C VAL A 49 -10.65 -5.52 1.91
N ASP A 50 -11.08 -4.54 2.68
CA ASP A 50 -10.47 -4.15 3.94
C ASP A 50 -10.87 -5.12 5.06
N THR A 51 -9.88 -5.69 5.75
CA THR A 51 -10.08 -6.66 6.84
C THR A 51 -10.35 -6.00 8.20
N LYS A 52 -10.22 -4.68 8.30
CA LYS A 52 -10.30 -3.87 9.53
C LYS A 52 -9.20 -4.15 10.55
N GLN A 53 -8.21 -4.96 10.21
CA GLN A 53 -7.01 -5.16 11.01
C GLN A 53 -5.98 -4.10 10.66
N GLN A 54 -5.33 -3.51 11.66
CA GLN A 54 -4.34 -2.46 11.44
C GLN A 54 -2.92 -3.03 11.40
N PHE A 55 -2.05 -2.38 10.63
CA PHE A 55 -0.61 -2.66 10.62
C PHE A 55 0.20 -1.38 10.83
N GLN A 56 1.42 -1.56 11.33
CA GLN A 56 2.40 -0.50 11.46
C GLN A 56 3.80 -1.09 11.29
N VAL A 57 4.63 -0.44 10.47
CA VAL A 57 6.03 -0.81 10.26
C VAL A 57 6.90 0.42 10.46
N THR A 58 8.03 0.26 11.16
CA THR A 58 9.01 1.33 11.37
C THR A 58 10.31 0.97 10.68
N TYR A 59 10.76 1.84 9.79
CA TYR A 59 12.06 1.82 9.14
C TYR A 59 13.00 2.82 9.82
N GLY A 60 14.31 2.69 9.61
CA GLY A 60 15.27 3.65 10.18
C GLY A 60 15.05 5.10 9.73
N SER A 61 14.42 5.29 8.56
CA SER A 61 14.17 6.60 7.95
C SER A 61 12.71 7.09 8.06
N GLY A 62 11.81 6.33 8.68
CA GLY A 62 10.39 6.68 8.72
C GLY A 62 9.50 5.53 9.15
N ALA A 63 8.19 5.72 9.11
CA ALA A 63 7.21 4.69 9.47
C ALA A 63 5.99 4.74 8.54
N VAL A 64 5.29 3.62 8.46
CA VAL A 64 4.03 3.48 7.73
C VAL A 64 3.01 2.81 8.65
N ALA A 65 1.76 3.26 8.56
CA ALA A 65 0.62 2.68 9.27
C ALA A 65 -0.62 2.67 8.38
N GLY A 66 -1.49 1.70 8.57
CA GLY A 66 -2.72 1.57 7.81
C GLY A 66 -3.46 0.30 8.12
N ASP A 67 -4.17 -0.22 7.12
CA ASP A 67 -5.04 -1.38 7.24
C ASP A 67 -4.50 -2.57 6.43
N ILE A 68 -4.70 -3.77 6.96
CA ILE A 68 -4.51 -5.03 6.26
C ILE A 68 -5.71 -5.26 5.36
N VAL A 69 -5.45 -5.54 4.10
CA VAL A 69 -6.48 -5.75 3.07
C VAL A 69 -6.23 -7.07 2.35
N THR A 70 -7.24 -7.52 1.61
CA THR A 70 -7.05 -8.50 0.53
C THR A 70 -7.40 -7.88 -0.80
N ASP A 71 -6.57 -8.15 -1.82
CA ASP A 71 -6.86 -7.79 -3.21
C ASP A 71 -6.16 -8.78 -4.16
N ASP A 72 -6.53 -8.76 -5.43
CA ASP A 72 -5.88 -9.54 -6.47
C ASP A 72 -4.59 -8.85 -6.92
N ILE A 73 -3.48 -9.59 -6.86
CA ILE A 73 -2.17 -9.12 -7.33
C ILE A 73 -1.68 -10.01 -8.46
N THR A 74 -1.00 -9.42 -9.43
CA THR A 74 -0.31 -10.17 -10.49
C THR A 74 1.14 -9.75 -10.50
N VAL A 75 2.05 -10.71 -10.35
CA VAL A 75 3.50 -10.50 -10.32
C VAL A 75 4.14 -11.50 -11.27
N ALA A 76 4.94 -11.02 -12.22
CA ALA A 76 5.61 -11.86 -13.22
C ALA A 76 4.66 -12.84 -13.96
N GLY A 77 3.42 -12.42 -14.22
CA GLY A 77 2.40 -13.24 -14.88
C GLY A 77 1.68 -14.25 -13.99
N LEU A 78 2.03 -14.34 -12.71
CA LEU A 78 1.33 -15.15 -11.71
C LEU A 78 0.31 -14.29 -10.97
N THR A 79 -0.96 -14.69 -11.04
CA THR A 79 -2.04 -14.05 -10.30
C THR A 79 -2.23 -14.73 -8.94
N LEU A 80 -2.16 -13.94 -7.87
CA LEU A 80 -2.46 -14.33 -6.51
C LEU A 80 -3.79 -13.68 -6.13
N ALA A 81 -4.85 -14.49 -6.14
CA ALA A 81 -6.18 -14.02 -5.80
C ALA A 81 -6.31 -13.80 -4.29
N LYS A 82 -6.98 -12.71 -3.89
CA LYS A 82 -7.23 -12.35 -2.48
C LYS A 82 -5.96 -12.40 -1.61
N HIS A 83 -4.83 -11.94 -2.15
CA HIS A 83 -3.59 -11.90 -1.42
C HIS A 83 -3.67 -10.86 -0.30
N THR A 84 -3.13 -11.17 0.88
CA THR A 84 -3.17 -10.29 2.06
C THR A 84 -1.92 -9.41 2.14
N PHE A 85 -2.10 -8.10 2.26
CA PHE A 85 -1.01 -7.12 2.37
C PHE A 85 -1.51 -5.80 3.01
N GLY A 86 -0.60 -4.87 3.29
CA GLY A 86 -0.94 -3.58 3.89
C GLY A 86 -1.31 -2.49 2.88
N VAL A 87 -2.26 -1.63 3.23
CA VAL A 87 -2.53 -0.37 2.52
C VAL A 87 -2.37 0.80 3.48
N ALA A 88 -1.44 1.70 3.16
CA ALA A 88 -1.06 2.80 4.02
C ALA A 88 -2.17 3.86 4.11
N ALA A 89 -2.56 4.20 5.34
CA ALA A 89 -3.36 5.38 5.64
C ALA A 89 -2.45 6.57 6.01
N VAL A 90 -1.27 6.28 6.57
CA VAL A 90 -0.28 7.27 6.96
C VAL A 90 1.13 6.76 6.67
N GLU A 91 1.99 7.59 6.10
CA GLU A 91 3.41 7.27 5.91
C GLU A 91 4.32 8.49 6.11
N SER A 92 5.59 8.26 6.47
CA SER A 92 6.58 9.34 6.46
C SER A 92 6.95 9.68 5.02
N CYS A 93 6.48 10.83 4.53
CA CYS A 93 6.93 11.41 3.26
C CYS A 93 7.64 12.73 3.57
N PRO A 94 8.96 12.84 3.33
CA PRO A 94 9.64 14.12 3.47
C PRO A 94 8.99 15.10 2.50
N VAL A 95 8.47 16.21 3.03
CA VAL A 95 7.98 17.31 2.19
C VAL A 95 9.18 17.84 1.42
N LEU A 96 9.18 17.71 0.10
CA LEU A 96 10.05 18.52 -0.74
C LEU A 96 9.56 19.97 -0.59
N GLN A 97 10.17 20.71 0.34
CA GLN A 97 10.08 22.18 0.39
C GLN A 97 10.80 22.78 -0.82
#